data_AF-A0A4Y2KAT3-F1
#
_entry.id   AF-A0A4Y2KAT3-F1
#
_cell.length_a   1.000
_cell.length_b   1.000
_cell.length_c   1.000
_cell.angle_alpha   90.00
_cell.angle_beta   90.00
_cell.angle_gamma   90.00
#
_symmetry.space_group_name_H-M   'P 1'
#
loop_
_entity.id
_entity.type
_entity.pdbx_description
1 polymer ?
#
loop_
_entity_poly.entity_id
_entity_poly.type
_entity_poly.pdbx_seq_one_letter_code
_entity_poly.pdbx_strand_id
1 'polypeptide(L)'
;MQTREGPALWEQGCSQGSCSGPAFWNIVVDEILSEQWPLGVYLQAFSDDFVFIITDNTRECLRKLRKFALNKFKDWTDKNKLHVSIEKSSYVLFSKLVIELTIK
;
A
#
# COMPACT_ATOMS: atom_id res chain seq x y z
N MET A 1 14.23 -46.24 7.47
CA MET A 1 13.83 -44.89 7.02
C MET A 1 12.33 -44.78 7.24
N GLN A 2 11.91 -43.93 8.17
CA GLN A 2 10.50 -43.71 8.46
C GLN A 2 10.28 -42.20 8.48
N THR A 3 9.76 -41.65 7.40
CA THR A 3 9.30 -40.27 7.34
C THR A 3 7.98 -40.20 8.09
N ARG A 4 8.01 -39.53 9.24
CA ARG A 4 6.81 -39.14 9.97
C ARG A 4 6.18 -37.97 9.22
N GLU A 5 5.21 -38.27 8.36
CA GLU A 5 4.35 -37.24 7.76
C GLU A 5 3.36 -36.76 8.83
N GLY A 6 3.81 -35.79 9.62
CA GLY A 6 2.89 -34.86 10.31
C GLY A 6 2.46 -33.77 9.33
N PRO A 7 1.39 -33.01 9.61
CA PRO A 7 1.06 -31.84 8.81
C PRO A 7 2.23 -30.88 8.85
N ALA A 8 2.91 -30.71 7.72
CA ALA A 8 3.97 -29.74 7.59
C ALA A 8 3.35 -28.35 7.70
N LEU A 9 3.56 -27.71 8.85
CA LEU A 9 3.31 -26.28 9.02
C LEU A 9 4.42 -25.56 8.24
N TRP A 10 4.17 -25.31 6.96
CA TRP A 10 5.09 -24.50 6.15
C TRP A 10 4.93 -23.04 6.56
N GLU A 11 6.03 -22.41 6.93
CA GLU A 11 6.09 -20.96 7.11
C GLU A 11 5.65 -20.26 5.81
N GLN A 12 4.79 -19.24 5.92
CA GLN A 12 4.28 -18.52 4.75
C GLN A 12 5.34 -17.55 4.22
N GLY A 13 5.67 -17.65 2.93
CA GLY A 13 6.57 -16.72 2.26
C GLY A 13 7.51 -17.41 1.26
N CYS A 14 8.31 -16.60 0.56
CA CYS A 14 9.43 -17.10 -0.23
C CYS A 14 10.71 -17.07 0.60
N SER A 15 11.63 -18.01 0.37
CA SER A 15 12.96 -17.96 0.98
C SER A 15 13.67 -16.66 0.60
N GLN A 16 14.31 -16.01 1.57
CA GLN A 16 15.09 -14.81 1.32
C GLN A 16 16.22 -15.15 0.34
N GLY A 17 16.33 -14.37 -0.74
CA GLY A 17 17.27 -14.64 -1.84
C GLY A 17 16.73 -15.59 -2.91
N SER A 18 15.47 -16.01 -2.83
CA SER A 18 14.81 -16.74 -3.93
C SER A 18 14.70 -15.88 -5.19
N CYS A 19 15.16 -16.42 -6.32
CA CYS A 19 15.02 -15.78 -7.63
C CYS A 19 13.55 -15.56 -8.02
N SER A 20 12.65 -16.41 -7.54
CA SER A 20 11.22 -16.33 -7.87
C SER A 20 10.43 -15.43 -6.93
N GLY A 21 11.00 -15.04 -5.78
CA GLY A 21 10.33 -14.21 -4.78
C GLY A 21 9.75 -12.91 -5.36
N PRO A 22 10.54 -12.11 -6.12
CA PRO A 22 10.04 -10.89 -6.77
C PRO A 22 8.89 -11.15 -7.76
N ALA A 23 8.95 -12.25 -8.51
CA ALA A 23 7.89 -12.60 -9.46
C ALA A 23 6.58 -12.95 -8.75
N PHE A 24 6.66 -13.74 -7.66
CA PHE A 24 5.49 -14.03 -6.83
C PHE A 24 4.92 -12.77 -6.19
N TRP A 25 5.78 -11.87 -5.72
CA TRP A 25 5.35 -10.61 -5.15
C TRP A 25 4.58 -9.75 -6.17
N ASN A 26 5.07 -9.66 -7.41
CA ASN A 26 4.37 -8.94 -8.48
C ASN A 26 2.96 -9.51 -8.72
N ILE A 27 2.78 -10.84 -8.67
CA ILE A 27 1.46 -11.47 -8.83
C ILE A 27 0.49 -11.06 -7.71
N VAL A 28 0.97 -11.02 -6.46
CA VAL A 28 0.14 -10.61 -5.32
C VAL A 28 -0.24 -9.12 -5.42
N VAL A 29 0.72 -8.28 -5.82
CA VAL A 29 0.54 -6.83 -5.90
C VAL A 29 -0.29 -6.41 -7.12
N ASP A 30 -0.29 -7.19 -8.20
CA ASP A 30 -1.08 -6.91 -9.41
C ASP A 30 -2.57 -6.71 -9.11
N GLU A 31 -3.12 -7.43 -8.12
CA GLU A 31 -4.50 -7.29 -7.68
C GLU A 31 -4.83 -5.86 -7.24
N ILE A 32 -4.00 -5.25 -6.36
CA ILE A 32 -4.27 -3.91 -5.82
C ILE A 32 -3.85 -2.80 -6.77
N LEU A 33 -2.89 -3.06 -7.66
CA LEU A 33 -2.52 -2.12 -8.72
C LEU A 33 -3.57 -2.05 -9.83
N SER A 34 -4.27 -3.16 -10.11
CA SER A 34 -5.34 -3.24 -11.11
C SER A 34 -6.70 -2.76 -10.62
N GLU A 35 -6.83 -2.44 -9.33
CA GLU A 35 -8.06 -1.92 -8.75
C GLU A 35 -8.45 -0.56 -9.31
N GLN A 36 -9.76 -0.32 -9.39
CA GLN A 36 -10.26 1.00 -9.78
C GLN A 36 -10.16 1.95 -8.60
N TRP A 37 -9.36 3.00 -8.78
CA TRP A 37 -9.19 4.10 -7.85
C TRP A 37 -10.03 5.31 -8.30
N PRO A 38 -10.63 6.06 -7.37
CA PRO A 38 -11.35 7.28 -7.72
C PRO A 38 -10.38 8.33 -8.27
N LEU A 39 -10.95 9.32 -9.00
CA LEU A 39 -10.16 10.44 -9.52
C LEU A 39 -9.36 11.11 -8.41
N GLY A 40 -8.08 11.36 -8.67
CA GLY A 40 -7.18 11.98 -7.71
C GLY A 40 -6.58 11.01 -6.69
N VAL A 41 -6.73 9.69 -6.86
CA VAL A 41 -5.98 8.67 -6.13
C VAL A 41 -5.17 7.84 -7.12
N TYR A 42 -3.86 7.81 -6.93
CA TYR A 42 -2.93 7.00 -7.71
C TYR A 42 -2.10 6.14 -6.76
N LEU A 43 -1.93 4.87 -7.10
CA LEU A 43 -1.12 3.91 -6.36
C LEU A 43 0.02 3.42 -7.25
N GLN A 44 1.23 3.42 -6.69
CA GLN A 44 2.42 2.83 -7.29
C GLN A 44 3.07 1.90 -6.27
N ALA A 45 3.66 0.80 -6.75
CA ALA A 45 4.48 -0.08 -5.93
C ALA A 45 5.86 -0.30 -6.57
N PHE A 46 6.85 -0.59 -5.74
CA PHE A 46 8.17 -1.08 -6.14
C PHE A 46 8.74 -1.97 -5.04
N SER A 47 9.06 -3.23 -5.36
CA SER A 47 9.31 -4.23 -4.31
C SER A 47 8.14 -4.19 -3.30
N ASP A 48 8.42 -4.33 -2.01
CA ASP A 48 7.53 -4.24 -0.87
C ASP A 48 7.05 -2.81 -0.52
N ASP A 49 7.57 -1.78 -1.19
CA ASP A 49 7.20 -0.39 -0.95
C ASP A 49 6.01 0.05 -1.81
N PHE A 50 5.10 0.81 -1.19
CA PHE A 50 3.92 1.39 -1.83
C PHE A 50 3.86 2.90 -1.63
N VAL A 51 3.40 3.61 -2.65
CA VAL A 51 3.20 5.06 -2.61
C VAL A 51 1.80 5.39 -3.11
N PHE A 52 1.04 6.10 -2.28
CA PHE A 52 -0.21 6.74 -2.67
C PHE A 52 0.03 8.22 -2.98
N ILE A 53 -0.39 8.66 -4.16
CA ILE A 53 -0.49 10.07 -4.52
C ILE A 53 -1.97 10.43 -4.51
N ILE A 54 -2.35 11.32 -3.60
CA ILE A 54 -3.75 11.73 -3.42
C ILE A 54 -3.83 13.24 -3.59
N THR A 55 -4.71 13.69 -4.49
CA THR A 55 -4.82 15.08 -4.91
C THR A 55 -6.27 15.55 -4.87
N ASP A 56 -6.51 16.71 -4.27
CA ASP A 56 -7.79 17.40 -4.33
C ASP A 56 -7.56 18.91 -4.10
N ASN A 57 -8.52 19.74 -4.50
CA ASN A 57 -8.47 21.19 -4.30
C ASN A 57 -8.89 21.61 -2.88
N THR A 58 -9.54 20.72 -2.13
CA THR A 58 -10.01 20.99 -0.77
C THR A 58 -9.41 20.00 0.23
N ARG A 59 -9.14 20.48 1.45
CA ARG A 59 -8.57 19.65 2.52
C ARG A 59 -9.56 18.58 2.97
N GLU A 60 -10.86 18.88 2.94
CA GLU A 60 -11.94 17.98 3.30
C GLU A 60 -12.03 16.80 2.33
N CYS A 61 -12.05 17.06 1.02
CA CYS A 61 -12.09 15.98 0.03
C CYS A 61 -10.77 15.19 0.02
N LEU A 62 -9.62 15.85 0.19
CA LEU A 62 -8.34 15.16 0.35
C LEU A 62 -8.36 14.18 1.53
N ARG A 63 -8.89 14.60 2.69
CA ARG A 63 -9.04 13.71 3.86
C ARG A 63 -9.97 12.53 3.57
N LYS A 64 -11.08 12.77 2.86
CA LYS A 64 -12.05 11.71 2.49
C LYS A 64 -11.41 10.70 1.54
N LEU A 65 -10.77 11.16 0.46
CA LEU A 65 -10.08 10.31 -0.51
C LEU A 65 -8.95 9.51 0.15
N ARG A 66 -8.15 10.15 1.00
CA ARG A 66 -7.10 9.47 1.77
C ARG A 66 -7.66 8.37 2.67
N LYS A 67 -8.73 8.66 3.42
CA LYS A 67 -9.35 7.66 4.29
C LYS A 67 -9.93 6.50 3.48
N PHE A 68 -10.59 6.80 2.35
CA PHE A 68 -11.09 5.79 1.43
C PHE A 68 -9.96 4.89 0.91
N ALA A 69 -8.89 5.49 0.39
CA ALA A 69 -7.76 4.78 -0.19
C ALA A 69 -7.08 3.85 0.83
N LEU A 70 -6.80 4.37 2.04
CA LEU A 70 -6.18 3.58 3.11
C LEU A 70 -7.08 2.47 3.64
N ASN A 71 -8.39 2.68 3.71
CA ASN A 71 -9.32 1.62 4.11
C ASN A 71 -9.35 0.49 3.07
N LYS A 72 -9.46 0.84 1.78
CA LYS A 72 -9.43 -0.16 0.70
C LYS A 72 -8.10 -0.92 0.66
N PHE A 73 -6.99 -0.21 0.84
CA PHE A 73 -5.67 -0.83 0.94
C PHE A 73 -5.57 -1.76 2.14
N LYS A 74 -6.11 -1.37 3.30
CA LYS A 74 -6.17 -2.21 4.50
C LYS A 74 -6.98 -3.49 4.27
N ASP A 75 -8.14 -3.38 3.62
CA ASP A 75 -8.96 -4.55 3.30
C ASP A 75 -8.20 -5.54 2.41
N TRP A 76 -7.43 -5.02 1.44
CA TRP A 76 -6.55 -5.83 0.59
C TRP A 76 -5.38 -6.46 1.38
N THR A 77 -4.73 -5.73 2.28
CA THR A 77 -3.64 -6.28 3.10
C THR A 77 -4.16 -7.36 4.04
N ASP A 78 -5.34 -7.15 4.66
CA ASP A 78 -5.97 -8.11 5.56
C ASP A 78 -6.35 -9.39 4.78
N LYS A 79 -6.93 -9.24 3.57
CA LYS A 79 -7.24 -10.35 2.67
C LYS A 79 -6.00 -11.18 2.32
N ASN A 80 -4.89 -10.52 2.00
CA ASN A 80 -3.64 -11.16 1.61
C ASN A 80 -2.72 -11.52 2.81
N LYS A 81 -3.19 -11.30 4.05
CA LYS A 81 -2.44 -11.56 5.30
C LYS A 81 -1.09 -10.84 5.34
N LEU A 82 -1.03 -9.64 4.77
CA LEU A 82 0.15 -8.79 4.75
C LEU A 82 0.13 -7.83 5.95
N HIS A 83 1.30 -7.59 6.52
CA HIS A 83 1.49 -6.62 7.60
C HIS A 83 2.20 -5.37 7.10
N VAL A 84 1.57 -4.21 7.24
CA VAL A 84 2.17 -2.92 6.91
C VAL A 84 3.01 -2.41 8.10
N SER A 85 4.27 -2.06 7.83
CA SER A 85 5.16 -1.48 8.84
C SER A 85 4.81 -0.01 9.09
N ILE A 86 4.09 0.26 10.18
CA ILE A 86 3.67 1.62 10.57
C ILE A 86 4.88 2.51 10.85
N GLU A 87 5.92 1.96 11.48
CA GLU A 87 7.15 2.70 11.84
C GLU A 87 7.95 3.20 10.63
N LYS A 88 7.82 2.54 9.47
CA LYS A 88 8.47 2.93 8.21
C LYS A 88 7.56 3.75 7.31
N SER A 89 6.27 3.81 7.63
CA SER A 89 5.27 4.51 6.83
C SER A 89 5.29 6.00 7.13
N SER A 90 5.35 6.83 6.10
CA SER A 90 5.35 8.30 6.24
C SER A 90 4.39 8.94 5.23
N TYR A 91 4.04 10.21 5.46
CA TYR A 91 3.27 11.00 4.49
C TYR A 91 3.81 12.42 4.43
N VAL A 92 3.70 13.02 3.25
CA VAL A 92 4.06 14.42 3.00
C VAL A 92 2.85 15.12 2.38
N LEU A 93 2.52 16.31 2.89
CA LEU A 93 1.44 17.13 2.35
C LEU A 93 2.05 18.28 1.53
N PHE A 94 1.72 18.32 0.25
CA PHE A 94 2.00 19.47 -0.62
C PHE A 94 0.74 20.32 -0.73
N SER A 95 0.80 21.57 -0.28
CA SER A 95 -0.27 22.55 -0.46
C SER A 95 0.29 23.84 -1.04
N LYS A 96 -0.50 24.56 -1.83
CA LYS A 96 -0.16 25.94 -2.20
C LYS A 96 -0.07 26.77 -0.93
N LEU A 97 1.06 27.43 -0.71
CA LEU A 97 1.17 28.51 0.28
C LEU A 97 0.38 29.70 -0.27
N VAL A 98 -0.82 29.93 0.25
CA VAL A 98 -1.51 31.21 0.05
C VAL A 98 -1.02 32.14 1.15
N ILE A 99 0.02 32.92 0.86
CA ILE A 99 0.35 34.09 1.68
C ILE A 99 -0.63 35.18 1.29
N GLU A 100 -1.73 35.29 2.03
CA GLU A 100 -2.59 36.46 1.95
C GLU A 100 -1.92 37.58 2.77
N LEU A 101 -1.05 38.35 2.11
CA LEU A 101 -0.52 39.60 2.65
C LEU A 101 -1.66 40.63 2.65
N THR A 102 -2.56 40.53 3.63
CA THR A 102 -3.53 41.58 3.90
C THR A 102 -2.80 42.72 4.62
N ILE A 103 -2.11 43.56 3.85
CA ILE A 103 -1.76 44.90 4.28
C ILE A 103 -3.00 45.75 4.01
N LYS A 104 -3.75 46.06 5.07
CA LYS A 104 -4.47 47.33 5.28
C LYS A 104 -4.85 47.47 6.74
#